data_AF-A0A8X6NF96-F1
#
_entry.id   AF-A0A8X6NF96-F1
#
_cell.length_a   1.000
_cell.length_b   1.000
_cell.length_c   1.000
_cell.angle_alpha   90.00
_cell.angle_beta   90.00
_cell.angle_gamma   90.00
#
_symmetry.space_group_name_H-M   'P 1'
#
loop_
_entity.id
_entity.type
_entity.pdbx_description
1 polymer ?
#
loop_
_entity_poly.entity_id
_entity_poly.type
_entity_poly.pdbx_seq_one_letter_code
_entity_poly.pdbx_strand_id
1 'polypeptide(L)'
;MFNPVLSLELLSLKKVAVLMHSDPDIRVLEKGTALEKEWGPVVEKKVSTLDLPPIVKKKIPPLLKHICNVVHLWEMDHVPILGYSLWKKDIEYVWNDDITIDGLKTAKIYIHRENHSLCERFLMACVYWLEEEAKDLWKKFRKTIERVFIFLEQLIARSMISL
;
A
#
# COMPACT_ATOMS: atom_id res chain seq x y z
N MET A 1 -28.31 12.65 -5.48
CA MET A 1 -27.43 13.67 -6.09
C MET A 1 -26.74 13.00 -7.27
N PHE A 2 -26.91 13.53 -8.48
CA PHE A 2 -26.50 12.89 -9.74
C PHE A 2 -24.99 12.57 -9.77
N ASN A 3 -24.61 11.33 -10.09
CA ASN A 3 -23.30 10.98 -10.63
C ASN A 3 -23.50 10.60 -12.12
N PRO A 4 -23.48 11.57 -13.04
CA PRO A 4 -23.56 11.25 -14.46
C PRO A 4 -22.18 10.77 -14.88
N VAL A 5 -22.10 9.49 -15.26
CA VAL A 5 -21.01 8.87 -16.05
C VAL A 5 -19.75 9.73 -16.09
N LEU A 6 -18.82 9.49 -15.16
CA LEU A 6 -17.49 10.11 -15.20
C LEU A 6 -17.01 10.11 -16.67
N SER A 7 -16.71 11.28 -17.22
CA SER A 7 -16.36 11.38 -18.63
C SER A 7 -15.19 10.42 -18.93
N LEU A 8 -15.18 9.81 -20.12
CA LEU A 8 -14.12 8.90 -20.53
C LEU A 8 -12.73 9.54 -20.38
N GLU A 9 -12.64 10.85 -20.60
CA GLU A 9 -11.45 11.65 -20.35
C GLU A 9 -11.03 11.60 -18.87
N LEU A 10 -11.96 11.83 -17.94
CA LEU A 10 -11.67 11.83 -16.50
C LEU A 10 -11.29 10.43 -16.00
N LEU A 11 -11.97 9.39 -16.48
CA LEU A 11 -11.60 7.99 -16.17
C LEU A 11 -10.21 7.64 -16.69
N SER A 12 -9.89 8.05 -17.92
CA SER A 12 -8.57 7.81 -18.51
C SER A 12 -7.48 8.56 -17.75
N LEU A 13 -7.73 9.82 -17.39
CA LEU A 13 -6.79 10.63 -16.63
C LEU A 13 -6.48 10.01 -15.25
N LYS A 14 -7.53 9.55 -14.53
CA LYS A 14 -7.38 8.86 -13.25
C LYS A 14 -6.54 7.59 -13.39
N LYS A 15 -6.83 6.77 -14.41
CA LYS A 15 -6.11 5.53 -14.65
C LYS A 15 -4.63 5.79 -14.96
N VAL A 16 -4.33 6.79 -15.79
CA VAL A 16 -2.94 7.20 -16.06
C VAL A 16 -2.24 7.67 -14.79
N ALA A 17 -2.89 8.51 -13.98
CA ALA A 17 -2.28 9.02 -12.76
C ALA A 17 -2.02 7.91 -11.71
N VAL A 18 -2.93 6.94 -11.57
CA VAL A 18 -2.72 5.75 -10.71
C VAL A 18 -1.57 4.88 -11.23
N LEU A 19 -1.47 4.68 -12.54
CA LEU A 19 -0.34 3.95 -13.13
C LEU A 19 0.99 4.68 -12.90
N MET A 20 1.00 6.00 -13.03
CA MET A 20 2.19 6.82 -12.75
C MET A 20 2.57 6.81 -11.28
N HIS A 21 1.60 6.72 -10.36
CA HIS A 21 1.90 6.50 -8.93
C HIS A 21 2.60 5.16 -8.68
N SER A 22 2.37 4.16 -9.52
CA SER A 22 3.05 2.87 -9.40
C SER A 22 4.49 2.90 -9.92
N ASP A 23 4.90 3.99 -10.59
CA ASP A 23 6.25 4.16 -11.11
C ASP A 23 7.27 4.33 -9.96
N PRO A 24 8.37 3.55 -9.94
CA PRO A 24 9.36 3.61 -8.86
C PRO A 24 9.96 5.00 -8.65
N ASP A 25 10.25 5.74 -9.72
CA ASP A 25 10.87 7.06 -9.62
C ASP A 25 9.92 8.07 -9.00
N ILE A 26 8.61 7.92 -9.23
CA ILE A 26 7.58 8.73 -8.58
C ILE A 26 7.44 8.34 -7.11
N ARG A 27 7.35 7.03 -6.80
CA ARG A 27 7.21 6.54 -5.42
C ARG A 27 8.40 6.86 -4.51
N VAL A 28 9.60 7.00 -5.06
CA VAL A 28 10.79 7.36 -4.25
C VAL A 28 10.67 8.80 -3.74
N LEU A 29 10.02 9.68 -4.50
CA LEU A 29 9.87 11.10 -4.17
C LEU A 29 8.78 11.37 -3.12
N GLU A 30 7.98 10.36 -2.75
CA GLU A 30 6.96 10.44 -1.70
C GLU A 30 7.54 10.45 -0.28
N LYS A 31 8.80 10.03 -0.11
CA LYS A 31 9.47 9.94 1.19
C LYS A 31 10.62 10.95 1.26
N GLY A 32 10.31 12.19 1.67
CA GLY A 32 11.31 13.19 1.98
C GLY A 32 10.78 14.63 1.97
N THR A 33 11.51 15.54 2.61
CA THR A 33 11.25 16.99 2.61
C THR A 33 11.47 17.65 1.23
N ALA A 34 11.87 16.88 0.21
CA ALA A 34 12.13 17.33 -1.17
C ALA A 34 10.87 17.44 -2.06
N LEU A 35 9.69 17.30 -1.45
CA LEU A 35 8.39 17.03 -2.09
C LEU A 35 7.93 18.06 -3.16
N GLU A 36 8.60 19.20 -3.30
CA GLU A 36 8.27 20.18 -4.34
C GLU A 36 9.42 20.50 -5.30
N LYS A 37 10.69 20.52 -4.86
CA LYS A 37 11.81 20.93 -5.74
C LYS A 37 12.19 19.87 -6.76
N GLU A 38 12.16 18.60 -6.37
CA GLU A 38 12.59 17.49 -7.26
C GLU A 38 11.40 16.76 -7.89
N TRP A 39 10.24 16.78 -7.21
CA TRP A 39 9.04 16.10 -7.68
C TRP A 39 8.49 16.68 -8.98
N GLY A 40 8.36 18.02 -9.07
CA GLY A 40 7.81 18.70 -10.25
C GLY A 40 8.56 18.35 -11.54
N PRO A 41 9.90 18.56 -11.62
CA PRO A 41 10.67 18.25 -12.81
C PRO A 41 10.63 16.76 -13.22
N VAL A 42 10.65 15.82 -12.27
CA VAL A 42 10.57 14.38 -12.58
C VAL A 42 9.21 14.02 -13.17
N VAL A 43 8.14 14.50 -12.55
CA VAL A 43 6.77 14.29 -13.02
C VAL A 43 6.58 14.92 -14.40
N GLU A 44 6.98 16.17 -14.58
CA GLU A 44 6.87 16.86 -15.87
C GLU A 44 7.63 16.12 -16.96
N LYS A 45 8.85 15.67 -16.69
CA LYS A 45 9.64 14.86 -17.62
C LYS A 45 8.90 13.56 -17.98
N LYS A 46 8.38 12.80 -17.01
CA LYS A 46 7.62 11.56 -17.30
C LYS A 46 6.33 11.83 -18.05
N VAL A 47 5.58 12.85 -17.68
CA VAL A 47 4.35 13.23 -18.39
C VAL A 47 4.66 13.64 -19.83
N SER A 48 5.80 14.29 -20.06
CA SER A 48 6.22 14.72 -21.40
C SER A 48 6.43 13.55 -22.36
N THR A 49 6.89 12.39 -21.86
CA THR A 49 7.15 11.18 -22.66
C THR A 49 5.91 10.37 -22.98
N LEU A 50 4.76 10.68 -22.36
CA LEU A 50 3.50 10.01 -22.68
C LEU A 50 2.99 10.47 -24.04
N ASP A 51 2.45 9.55 -24.85
CA ASP A 51 1.77 9.92 -26.09
C ASP A 51 0.33 10.35 -25.81
N LEU A 52 0.20 11.56 -25.23
CA LEU A 52 -1.07 12.13 -24.81
C LEU A 52 -1.23 13.58 -25.30
N PRO A 53 -2.46 14.05 -25.56
CA PRO A 53 -2.71 15.44 -25.91
C PRO A 53 -2.16 16.42 -24.85
N PRO A 54 -1.61 17.59 -25.24
CA PRO A 54 -1.05 18.57 -24.30
C PRO A 54 -2.02 18.97 -23.18
N ILE A 55 -3.31 19.06 -23.49
CA ILE A 55 -4.34 19.41 -22.51
C ILE A 55 -4.52 18.32 -21.44
N VAL A 56 -4.34 17.06 -21.79
CA VAL A 56 -4.40 15.92 -20.87
C VAL A 56 -3.12 15.89 -20.03
N LYS A 57 -1.95 16.08 -20.67
CA LYS A 57 -0.65 16.18 -19.98
C LYS A 57 -0.68 17.24 -18.87
N LYS A 58 -1.26 18.41 -19.13
CA LYS A 58 -1.38 19.50 -18.14
C LYS A 58 -2.21 19.13 -16.91
N LYS A 59 -3.15 18.18 -17.04
CA LYS A 59 -4.04 17.75 -15.94
C LYS A 59 -3.43 16.63 -15.08
N ILE A 60 -2.41 15.92 -15.55
CA ILE A 60 -1.82 14.78 -14.84
C ILE A 60 -1.07 15.20 -13.56
N PRO A 61 -0.15 16.19 -13.56
CA PRO A 61 0.61 16.53 -12.37
C PRO A 61 -0.24 16.88 -11.14
N PRO A 62 -1.25 17.78 -11.20
CA PRO A 62 -2.04 18.08 -10.00
C PRO A 62 -2.83 16.85 -9.50
N LEU A 63 -3.27 15.98 -10.40
CA LEU A 63 -3.95 14.74 -10.04
C LEU A 63 -3.01 13.74 -9.36
N LEU A 64 -1.81 13.59 -9.90
CA LEU A 64 -0.78 12.73 -9.32
C LEU A 64 -0.36 13.23 -7.94
N LYS A 65 -0.20 14.55 -7.75
CA LYS A 65 0.08 15.14 -6.42
C LYS A 65 -1.01 14.77 -5.42
N HIS A 66 -2.27 14.84 -5.82
CA HIS A 66 -3.40 14.43 -4.98
C HIS A 66 -3.34 12.94 -4.62
N ILE A 67 -3.10 12.06 -5.60
CA ILE A 67 -2.93 10.61 -5.39
C ILE A 67 -1.80 10.30 -4.41
N CYS A 68 -0.63 10.92 -4.60
CA CYS A 68 0.51 10.77 -3.68
C CYS A 68 0.14 11.18 -2.26
N ASN A 69 -0.59 12.28 -2.08
CA ASN A 69 -1.04 12.73 -0.77
C ASN A 69 -2.04 11.76 -0.13
N VAL A 70 -3.00 11.24 -0.90
CA VAL A 70 -3.99 10.26 -0.40
C VAL A 70 -3.29 8.98 0.06
N VAL A 71 -2.34 8.48 -0.73
CA VAL A 71 -1.52 7.31 -0.37
C VAL A 71 -0.69 7.59 0.87
N HIS A 72 0.00 8.73 0.91
CA HIS A 72 0.81 9.11 2.06
C HIS A 72 0.00 9.18 3.36
N LEU A 73 -1.18 9.80 3.33
CA LEU A 73 -2.06 9.89 4.49
C LEU A 73 -2.53 8.50 4.93
N TRP A 74 -2.98 7.67 3.99
CA TRP A 74 -3.39 6.30 4.31
C TRP A 74 -2.23 5.50 4.90
N GLU A 75 -1.02 5.57 4.31
CA GLU A 75 0.17 4.90 4.84
C GLU A 75 0.50 5.39 6.25
N MET A 76 0.44 6.71 6.50
CA MET A 76 0.70 7.32 7.80
C MET A 76 -0.26 6.83 8.88
N ASP A 77 -1.55 6.73 8.56
CA ASP A 77 -2.58 6.21 9.48
C ASP A 77 -2.34 4.73 9.84
N HIS A 78 -1.59 4.00 9.00
CA HIS A 78 -1.31 2.58 9.17
C HIS A 78 0.16 2.29 9.48
N VAL A 79 1.01 3.31 9.72
CA VAL A 79 2.44 3.15 10.07
C VAL A 79 2.67 2.13 11.20
N PRO A 80 1.89 2.15 12.31
CA PRO A 80 2.09 1.20 13.41
C PRO A 80 1.85 -0.26 13.01
N ILE A 81 1.09 -0.49 11.94
CA ILE A 81 0.67 -1.80 11.46
C ILE A 81 1.59 -2.27 10.35
N LEU A 82 1.90 -1.39 9.40
CA LEU A 82 2.55 -1.75 8.13
C LEU A 82 4.06 -1.95 8.26
N GLY A 83 4.68 -1.58 9.39
CA GLY A 83 6.06 -1.93 9.73
C GLY A 83 7.04 -1.90 8.53
N TYR A 84 7.58 -3.07 8.18
CA TYR A 84 8.55 -3.25 7.08
C TYR A 84 7.88 -3.25 5.69
N SER A 85 6.58 -3.53 5.61
CA SER A 85 5.81 -3.53 4.36
C SER A 85 5.74 -2.14 3.72
N LEU A 86 5.81 -1.06 4.51
CA LEU A 86 5.99 0.31 3.99
C LEU A 86 7.30 0.49 3.21
N TRP A 87 8.34 -0.28 3.51
CA TRP A 87 9.63 -0.18 2.83
C TRP A 87 9.65 -0.98 1.53
N LYS A 88 8.90 -2.08 1.49
CA LYS A 88 8.80 -2.96 0.30
C LYS A 88 7.88 -2.42 -0.79
N LYS A 89 7.01 -1.44 -0.47
CA LYS A 89 6.06 -0.83 -1.43
C LYS A 89 5.09 -1.85 -2.06
N ASP A 90 4.83 -2.97 -1.37
CA ASP A 90 4.04 -4.10 -1.86
C ASP A 90 2.52 -3.94 -1.64
N ILE A 91 2.05 -2.72 -1.40
CA ILE A 91 0.64 -2.42 -1.15
C ILE A 91 -0.08 -2.16 -2.48
N GLU A 92 -1.13 -2.94 -2.71
CA GLU A 92 -2.05 -2.75 -3.83
C GLU A 92 -3.24 -1.92 -3.35
N TYR A 93 -3.28 -0.66 -3.80
CA TYR A 93 -4.34 0.28 -3.48
C TYR A 93 -5.56 0.05 -4.37
N VAL A 94 -6.73 -0.12 -3.74
CA VAL A 94 -8.01 -0.12 -4.44
C VAL A 94 -8.55 1.30 -4.40
N TRP A 95 -8.90 1.84 -5.57
CA TRP A 95 -9.33 3.23 -5.72
C TRP A 95 -10.85 3.35 -5.82
N ASN A 96 -11.42 4.34 -5.14
CA ASN A 96 -12.78 4.80 -5.34
C ASN A 96 -12.87 5.72 -6.57
N ASP A 97 -14.10 5.97 -7.01
CA ASP A 97 -14.39 6.88 -8.13
C ASP A 97 -13.94 8.32 -7.85
N ASP A 98 -13.81 8.74 -6.61
CA ASP A 98 -13.34 10.08 -6.21
C ASP A 98 -11.82 10.16 -6.01
N ILE A 99 -11.07 9.11 -6.38
CA ILE A 99 -9.61 9.04 -6.21
C ILE A 99 -9.19 8.99 -4.73
N THR A 100 -10.09 8.59 -3.84
CA THR A 100 -9.71 8.13 -2.51
C THR A 100 -9.40 6.64 -2.52
N ILE A 101 -8.69 6.16 -1.49
CA ILE A 101 -8.46 4.72 -1.30
C ILE A 101 -9.71 4.09 -0.69
N ASP A 102 -10.21 3.02 -1.30
CA ASP A 102 -11.16 2.10 -0.66
C ASP A 102 -10.41 1.31 0.40
N GLY A 103 -10.39 1.84 1.62
CA GLY A 103 -9.61 1.26 2.72
C GLY A 103 -10.02 -0.18 3.02
N LEU A 104 -11.31 -0.50 3.00
CA LEU A 104 -11.81 -1.83 3.30
C LEU A 104 -11.38 -2.85 2.24
N LYS A 105 -11.54 -2.53 0.95
CA LYS A 105 -11.10 -3.45 -0.12
C LYS A 105 -9.57 -3.58 -0.15
N THR A 106 -8.85 -2.47 0.05
CA THR A 106 -7.38 -2.46 0.14
C THR A 106 -6.91 -3.34 1.30
N ALA A 107 -7.51 -3.21 2.48
CA ALA A 107 -7.21 -4.05 3.64
C ALA A 107 -7.51 -5.52 3.36
N LYS A 108 -8.65 -5.83 2.73
CA LYS A 108 -8.97 -7.22 2.33
C LYS A 108 -7.93 -7.82 1.40
N ILE A 109 -7.46 -7.09 0.39
CA ILE A 109 -6.37 -7.58 -0.48
C ILE A 109 -5.10 -7.77 0.36
N TYR A 110 -4.74 -6.78 1.18
CA TYR A 110 -3.55 -6.79 2.01
C TYR A 110 -3.46 -8.03 2.91
N ILE A 111 -4.56 -8.38 3.61
CA ILE A 111 -4.58 -9.51 4.54
C ILE A 111 -4.58 -10.88 3.87
N HIS A 112 -4.85 -10.98 2.56
CA HIS A 112 -4.80 -12.24 1.83
C HIS A 112 -3.43 -12.50 1.19
N ARG A 113 -2.57 -11.49 1.08
CA ARG A 113 -1.21 -11.65 0.55
C ARG A 113 -0.28 -12.30 1.59
N GLU A 114 0.29 -13.44 1.23
CA GLU A 114 1.13 -14.24 2.14
C GLU A 114 2.57 -13.74 2.31
N ASN A 115 3.00 -12.81 1.46
CA ASN A 115 4.29 -12.13 1.61
C ASN A 115 4.34 -11.17 2.81
N HIS A 116 3.19 -10.71 3.31
CA HIS A 116 3.08 -9.90 4.51
C HIS A 116 3.13 -10.78 5.75
N SER A 117 3.74 -10.27 6.83
CA SER A 117 3.83 -11.03 8.07
C SER A 117 2.44 -11.29 8.65
N LEU A 118 2.33 -12.40 9.36
CA LEU A 118 1.08 -12.80 9.99
C LEU A 118 0.60 -11.78 11.04
N CYS A 119 1.53 -11.08 11.69
CA CYS A 119 1.23 -10.00 12.63
C CYS A 119 0.63 -8.78 11.92
N GLU A 120 1.27 -8.30 10.85
CA GLU A 120 0.76 -7.16 10.06
C GLU A 120 -0.65 -7.46 9.51
N ARG A 121 -0.85 -8.67 8.97
CA ARG A 121 -2.15 -9.12 8.44
C ARG A 121 -3.22 -9.16 9.54
N PHE A 122 -2.88 -9.68 10.72
CA PHE A 122 -3.80 -9.75 11.85
C PHE A 122 -4.19 -8.34 12.35
N LEU A 123 -3.22 -7.46 12.58
CA LEU A 123 -3.48 -6.08 13.01
C LEU A 123 -4.32 -5.30 12.00
N MET A 124 -4.05 -5.47 10.70
CA MET A 124 -4.85 -4.88 9.64
C MET A 124 -6.30 -5.38 9.67
N ALA A 125 -6.52 -6.69 9.86
CA ALA A 125 -7.86 -7.26 10.00
C ALA A 125 -8.60 -6.67 11.21
N CYS A 126 -7.91 -6.46 12.33
CA CYS A 126 -8.48 -5.83 13.52
C CYS A 126 -8.90 -4.37 13.27
N VAL A 127 -8.07 -3.57 12.61
CA VAL A 127 -8.38 -2.15 12.31
C VAL A 127 -9.61 -1.99 11.42
N TYR A 128 -9.81 -2.91 10.48
CA TYR A 128 -10.96 -2.89 9.58
C TYR A 128 -12.15 -3.76 10.04
N TRP A 129 -12.13 -4.23 11.30
CA TRP A 129 -13.18 -5.08 11.89
C TRP A 129 -13.54 -6.31 11.03
N LEU A 130 -12.54 -6.94 10.42
CA LEU A 130 -12.69 -8.16 9.62
C LEU A 130 -12.65 -9.37 10.57
N GLU A 131 -13.74 -9.59 11.31
CA GLU A 131 -13.78 -10.48 12.47
C GLU A 131 -13.39 -11.93 12.14
N GLU A 132 -13.92 -12.49 11.06
CA GLU A 132 -13.66 -13.89 10.69
C GLU A 132 -12.21 -14.07 10.24
N GLU A 133 -11.70 -13.16 9.42
CA GLU A 133 -10.31 -13.16 9.01
C GLU A 133 -9.35 -12.94 10.19
N ALA A 134 -9.70 -12.06 11.13
CA ALA A 134 -8.92 -11.82 12.34
C ALA A 134 -8.86 -13.08 13.22
N LYS A 135 -9.98 -13.77 13.42
CA LYS A 135 -10.03 -15.06 14.15
C LYS A 135 -9.14 -16.11 13.49
N ASP A 136 -9.19 -16.22 12.16
CA ASP A 136 -8.39 -17.21 11.44
C ASP A 136 -6.90 -16.89 11.42
N LEU A 137 -6.54 -15.61 11.25
CA LEU A 137 -5.16 -15.14 11.36
C LEU A 137 -4.62 -15.35 12.78
N TRP A 138 -5.41 -15.11 13.81
CA TRP A 138 -5.03 -15.36 15.20
C TRP A 138 -4.75 -16.84 15.48
N LYS A 139 -5.61 -17.75 15.00
CA LYS A 139 -5.38 -19.21 15.12
C LYS A 139 -4.06 -19.62 14.46
N LYS A 140 -3.76 -19.08 13.27
CA LYS A 140 -2.50 -19.33 12.57
C LYS A 140 -1.31 -18.78 13.38
N PHE A 141 -1.45 -17.57 13.92
CA PHE A 141 -0.39 -16.90 14.66
C PHE A 141 0.00 -17.66 15.92
N ARG A 142 -1.01 -18.10 16.70
CA ARG A 142 -0.81 -18.93 17.88
C ARG A 142 -0.06 -20.23 17.57
N LYS A 143 -0.47 -20.95 16.51
CA LYS A 143 0.22 -22.18 16.08
C LYS A 143 1.68 -21.94 15.70
N THR A 144 1.98 -20.80 15.07
CA THR A 144 3.36 -20.43 14.73
C THR A 144 4.19 -20.19 15.98
N ILE A 145 3.67 -19.43 16.95
CA ILE A 145 4.35 -19.16 18.22
C ILE A 145 4.62 -20.46 18.99
N GLU A 146 3.62 -21.32 19.12
CA GLU A 146 3.77 -22.62 19.81
C GLU A 146 4.89 -23.47 19.19
N ARG A 147 4.99 -23.51 17.86
CA ARG A 147 6.08 -24.21 17.16
C ARG A 147 7.45 -23.63 17.43
N VAL A 148 7.57 -22.30 17.48
CA VAL A 148 8.84 -21.63 17.78
C VAL A 148 9.31 -21.98 19.19
N PHE A 149 8.42 -21.95 20.18
CA PHE A 149 8.76 -22.35 21.55
C PHE A 149 9.24 -23.80 21.63
N ILE A 150 8.51 -24.75 21.04
CA ILE A 150 8.90 -26.16 21.00
C ILE A 150 10.27 -26.34 20.34
N PHE A 151 10.53 -25.64 19.23
CA PHE A 151 11.82 -25.70 18.54
C PHE A 151 12.96 -25.17 19.41
N LEU A 152 12.77 -24.04 20.09
CA LEU A 152 13.77 -23.45 20.98
C LEU A 152 14.06 -24.39 22.16
N GLU A 153 13.05 -25.00 22.78
CA GLU A 153 13.23 -25.98 23.85
C GLU A 153 14.07 -27.18 23.39
N GLN A 154 13.80 -27.71 22.19
CA GLN A 154 14.60 -28.80 21.62
C GLN A 154 16.04 -28.38 21.33
N LEU A 155 16.26 -27.15 20.87
CA LEU A 155 17.59 -26.63 20.57
C LEU A 155 18.42 -26.47 21.85
N ILE A 156 17.80 -25.92 22.90
CA ILE A 156 18.41 -25.77 24.23
C ILE A 156 18.72 -27.16 24.82
N ALA A 157 17.76 -28.10 24.78
CA ALA A 157 17.97 -29.46 25.25
C ALA A 157 19.13 -30.17 24.53
N ARG A 158 19.26 -30.00 23.22
CA ARG A 158 20.39 -30.56 22.45
C ARG A 158 21.73 -29.94 22.84
N SER A 159 21.77 -28.64 23.08
CA SER A 159 23.00 -27.94 23.47
C SER A 159 23.53 -28.36 24.85
N MET A 160 22.63 -28.74 25.77
CA MET A 160 22.98 -29.23 27.10
C MET A 160 23.46 -30.68 27.15
N ILE A 161 23.19 -31.49 26.11
CA ILE A 161 23.63 -32.91 26.04
C ILE A 161 25.02 -33.03 25.38
N SER A 162 25.49 -31.97 24.72
CA SER A 162 26.78 -31.90 24.02
C SER A 162 27.94 -31.28 24.84
N LEU A 163 27.76 -31.12 26.16
CA LEU A 163 28.76 -30.69 27.14
C LEU A 163 29.04 -31.83 28.13
#